data_AF-A0A183DNW3-F1
#
_entry.id   AF-A0A183DNW3-F1
#
_cell.length_a   1.000
_cell.length_b   1.000
_cell.length_c   1.000
_cell.angle_alpha   90.00
_cell.angle_beta   90.00
_cell.angle_gamma   90.00
#
_symmetry.space_group_name_H-M   'P 1'
#
loop_
_entity.id
_entity.type
_entity.pdbx_description
1 polymer ?
#
loop_
_entity_poly.entity_id
_entity_poly.type
_entity_poly.pdbx_seq_one_letter_code
_entity_poly.pdbx_strand_id
1 'polypeptide(L)'
;MGTEEWERALADFARRYEKGQVGSKNKEELIRHLTIKRDRRLETLQQQRKERERLQTAELVDRQAKEMLELFKQARVECEDDSSNSGPPSYPTTPPPPQPPMCSKRDIYTNTSVFEAIDEVAISMAQSEVTTFTELIRSLTDNARNDIEKAR
;
A
#
# COMPACT_ATOMS: atom_id res chain seq x y z
N MET A 1 23.39 19.16 -21.12
CA MET A 1 23.00 18.94 -19.72
C MET A 1 24.24 19.19 -18.88
N GLY A 2 24.24 20.26 -18.08
CA GLY A 2 25.40 20.62 -17.29
C GLY A 2 25.65 19.57 -16.21
N THR A 3 26.92 19.18 -16.02
CA THR A 3 27.34 18.41 -14.83
C THR A 3 26.87 19.19 -13.61
N GLU A 4 25.92 18.62 -12.88
CA GLU A 4 25.26 19.29 -11.77
C GLU A 4 26.31 19.66 -10.71
N GLU A 5 26.19 20.83 -10.08
CA GLU A 5 27.23 21.40 -9.19
C GLU A 5 27.72 20.44 -8.09
N TRP A 6 26.90 19.46 -7.75
CA TRP A 6 27.26 18.44 -6.77
C TRP A 6 28.17 17.35 -7.28
N GLU A 7 28.20 17.02 -8.58
CA GLU A 7 29.18 16.10 -9.15
C GLU A 7 30.58 16.70 -9.07
N ARG A 8 30.68 18.02 -9.29
CA ARG A 8 31.92 18.78 -9.07
C ARG A 8 32.31 18.83 -7.60
N ALA A 9 31.37 19.11 -6.70
CA ALA A 9 31.63 19.08 -5.26
C ALA A 9 32.07 17.68 -4.77
N LEU A 10 31.54 16.61 -5.38
CA LEU A 10 31.92 15.22 -5.09
C LEU A 10 33.35 14.92 -5.55
N ALA A 11 33.71 15.35 -6.76
CA ALA A 11 35.06 15.19 -7.31
C ALA A 11 36.10 15.97 -6.50
N ASP A 12 35.75 17.17 -6.01
CA ASP A 12 36.62 17.98 -5.17
C ASP A 12 36.78 17.40 -3.76
N PHE A 13 35.70 16.86 -3.17
CA PHE A 13 35.80 16.16 -1.90
C PHE A 13 36.66 14.89 -2.04
N ALA A 14 36.45 14.08 -3.09
CA ALA A 14 37.23 12.86 -3.33
C ALA A 14 38.73 13.17 -3.43
N ARG A 15 39.09 14.23 -4.18
CA ARG A 15 40.48 14.72 -4.27
C ARG A 15 41.07 15.17 -2.93
N ARG A 16 40.28 15.80 -2.07
CA ARG A 16 40.72 16.24 -0.73
C ARG A 16 40.84 15.07 0.25
N TYR A 17 39.99 14.06 0.11
CA TYR A 17 40.02 12.84 0.91
C TYR A 17 41.25 11.97 0.60
N GLU A 18 41.58 11.76 -0.69
CA GLU A 18 42.81 11.06 -1.10
C GLU A 18 44.09 11.72 -0.59
N LYS A 19 44.08 13.05 -0.46
CA LYS A 19 45.20 13.82 0.09
C LYS A 19 45.28 13.78 1.63
N GLY A 20 44.40 13.06 2.32
CA GLY A 20 44.37 12.95 3.78
C GLY A 20 43.95 14.22 4.51
N GLN A 21 43.36 15.20 3.81
CA GLN A 21 43.03 16.53 4.36
C GLN A 21 41.63 16.61 4.98
N VAL A 22 40.92 15.48 5.11
CA VAL A 22 39.51 15.44 5.52
C VAL A 22 39.40 14.76 6.88
N GLY A 23 39.08 15.55 7.92
CA GLY A 23 38.81 15.03 9.26
C GLY A 23 37.52 14.20 9.31
N SER A 24 37.40 13.30 10.31
CA SER A 24 36.27 12.35 10.44
C SER A 24 34.89 13.02 10.37
N LYS A 25 34.75 14.22 10.95
CA LYS A 25 33.50 15.01 10.92
C LYS A 25 33.08 15.40 9.50
N ASN A 26 34.02 15.76 8.63
CA ASN A 26 33.76 16.12 7.24
C ASN A 26 33.35 14.89 6.41
N LYS A 27 33.89 13.70 6.74
CA LYS A 27 33.47 12.42 6.16
C LYS A 27 32.03 12.08 6.54
N GLU A 28 31.68 12.22 7.81
CA GLU A 28 30.32 11.97 8.28
C GLU A 28 29.31 12.96 7.70
N GLU A 29 29.65 14.25 7.61
CA GLU A 29 28.81 15.26 6.96
C GLU A 29 28.56 14.94 5.49
N LEU A 30 29.58 14.50 4.76
CA LEU A 30 29.39 14.09 3.37
C LEU A 30 28.49 12.85 3.27
N ILE A 31 28.71 11.83 4.09
CA ILE A 31 27.87 10.62 4.09
C ILE A 31 26.41 11.00 4.35
N ARG A 32 26.15 11.87 5.33
CA ARG A 32 24.80 12.40 5.60
C ARG A 32 24.25 13.13 4.38
N HIS A 33 25.02 14.03 3.77
CA HIS A 33 24.58 14.79 2.60
C HIS A 33 24.24 13.88 1.40
N LEU A 34 25.06 12.85 1.14
CA LEU A 34 24.84 11.89 0.07
C LEU A 34 23.62 11.01 0.32
N THR A 35 23.41 10.61 1.57
CA THR A 35 22.23 9.85 1.98
C THR A 35 20.97 10.67 1.74
N ILE A 36 20.93 11.91 2.24
CA ILE A 36 19.79 12.82 2.03
C ILE A 36 19.53 13.06 0.54
N LYS A 37 20.58 13.26 -0.27
CA LYS A 37 20.43 13.46 -1.72
C LYS A 37 19.87 12.22 -2.42
N ARG A 38 20.37 11.03 -2.07
CA ARG A 38 19.85 9.76 -2.59
C ARG A 38 18.37 9.61 -2.22
N ASP A 39 18.03 9.85 -0.97
CA ASP A 39 16.68 9.66 -0.45
C ASP A 39 15.70 10.64 -1.11
N ARG A 40 16.07 11.93 -1.23
CA ARG A 40 15.27 12.92 -1.96
C ARG A 40 15.04 12.54 -3.43
N ARG A 41 16.05 11.97 -4.10
CA ARG A 41 15.92 11.52 -5.49
C ARG A 41 14.98 10.32 -5.59
N LEU A 42 15.09 9.35 -4.67
CA LEU A 42 14.20 8.19 -4.62
C LEU A 42 12.76 8.61 -4.34
N GLU A 43 12.56 9.52 -3.37
CA GLU A 43 11.25 10.08 -3.03
C GLU A 43 10.62 10.78 -4.24
N THR A 44 11.38 11.62 -4.94
CA THR A 44 10.91 12.31 -6.15
C THR A 44 10.48 11.30 -7.24
N LEU A 45 11.27 10.25 -7.47
CA LEU A 45 10.95 9.22 -8.45
C LEU A 45 9.71 8.40 -8.05
N GLN A 46 9.57 8.05 -6.77
CA GLN A 46 8.41 7.35 -6.24
C GLN A 46 7.15 8.21 -6.37
N GLN A 47 7.24 9.51 -6.04
CA GLN A 47 6.12 10.45 -6.17
C GLN A 47 5.68 10.59 -7.63
N GLN A 48 6.61 10.68 -8.59
CA GLN A 48 6.27 10.71 -10.02
C GLN A 48 5.62 9.41 -10.52
N ARG A 49 6.06 8.24 -10.01
CA ARG A 49 5.41 6.96 -10.35
C ARG A 49 3.98 6.93 -9.82
N LYS A 50 3.77 7.28 -8.56
CA LYS A 50 2.45 7.34 -7.93
C LYS A 50 1.50 8.30 -8.65
N GLU A 51 1.99 9.47 -9.05
CA GLU A 51 1.16 10.44 -9.78
C GLU A 51 0.75 9.93 -11.16
N ARG A 52 1.65 9.25 -11.88
CA ARG A 52 1.31 8.61 -13.15
C ARG A 52 0.28 7.50 -12.99
N GLU A 53 0.41 6.65 -11.97
CA GLU A 53 -0.59 5.63 -11.67
C GLU A 53 -1.96 6.25 -11.34
N ARG A 54 -1.96 7.35 -10.57
CA ARG A 54 -3.17 8.12 -10.26
C ARG A 54 -3.83 8.69 -11.50
N LEU A 55 -3.05 9.28 -12.41
CA LEU A 55 -3.54 9.84 -13.67
C LEU A 55 -4.12 8.76 -14.59
N GLN A 56 -3.43 7.62 -14.75
CA GLN A 56 -3.93 6.50 -15.55
C GLN A 56 -5.25 5.95 -14.99
N THR A 57 -5.34 5.86 -13.66
CA THR A 57 -6.58 5.43 -12.99
C THR A 57 -7.70 6.44 -13.23
N ALA A 58 -7.42 7.74 -13.09
CA ALA A 58 -8.41 8.79 -13.32
C ALA A 58 -8.92 8.80 -14.77
N GLU A 59 -8.03 8.63 -15.76
CA GLU A 59 -8.37 8.54 -17.18
C GLU A 59 -9.25 7.32 -17.48
N LEU A 60 -8.89 6.15 -16.92
CA LEU A 60 -9.68 4.93 -17.08
C LEU A 60 -11.08 5.10 -16.50
N VAL A 61 -11.19 5.66 -15.30
CA VAL A 61 -12.47 5.92 -14.63
C VAL A 61 -13.32 6.90 -15.42
N ASP A 62 -12.72 7.98 -15.93
CA ASP A 62 -13.44 8.97 -16.75
C ASP A 62 -13.98 8.33 -18.05
N ARG A 63 -13.19 7.47 -18.71
CA ARG A 63 -13.65 6.73 -19.88
C ARG A 63 -14.83 5.81 -19.55
N GLN A 64 -14.71 5.01 -18.49
CA GLN A 64 -15.78 4.09 -18.06
C GLN A 64 -17.05 4.84 -17.64
N ALA A 65 -16.91 5.99 -16.98
CA ALA A 65 -18.06 6.82 -16.60
C ALA A 65 -18.80 7.37 -17.83
N LYS A 66 -18.06 7.76 -18.88
CA LYS A 66 -18.66 8.19 -20.15
C LYS A 66 -19.39 7.06 -20.86
N GLU A 67 -18.77 5.88 -20.96
CA GLU A 67 -19.40 4.68 -21.52
C GLU A 67 -20.69 4.32 -20.76
N MET A 68 -20.66 4.36 -19.43
CA MET A 68 -21.84 4.12 -18.59
C MET A 68 -22.95 5.16 -18.83
N LEU A 69 -22.60 6.44 -18.95
CA LEU A 69 -23.56 7.50 -19.23
C LEU A 69 -24.20 7.34 -20.62
N GLU A 70 -23.44 6.85 -21.60
CA GLU A 70 -23.96 6.54 -22.92
C GLU A 70 -24.95 5.37 -22.89
N LEU A 71 -24.63 4.30 -22.15
CA LEU A 71 -25.57 3.19 -21.90
C LEU A 71 -26.86 3.66 -21.23
N PHE A 72 -26.79 4.57 -20.24
CA PHE A 72 -28.00 5.14 -19.63
C PHE A 72 -28.84 5.94 -20.61
N LYS A 73 -28.20 6.70 -21.51
CA LYS A 73 -28.92 7.43 -22.57
C LYS A 73 -29.61 6.47 -23.54
N GLN A 74 -28.90 5.42 -23.96
CA GLN A 74 -29.45 4.40 -24.85
C GLN A 74 -30.63 3.68 -24.20
N ALA A 75 -30.48 3.19 -22.97
CA ALA A 75 -31.56 2.51 -22.24
C ALA A 75 -32.81 3.39 -22.04
N ARG A 76 -32.62 4.71 -21.86
CA ARG A 76 -33.73 5.67 -21.80
C ARG A 76 -34.49 5.78 -23.13
N VAL A 77 -33.78 5.84 -24.25
CA VAL A 77 -34.39 5.89 -25.59
C VAL A 77 -35.14 4.59 -25.89
N GLU A 78 -34.55 3.44 -25.57
CA GLU A 78 -35.18 2.12 -25.75
C GLU A 78 -36.45 1.96 -24.91
N CYS A 79 -36.50 2.55 -23.70
CA CYS A 79 -37.69 2.52 -22.85
C CYS A 79 -38.81 3.48 -23.32
N GLU A 80 -38.52 4.53 -24.09
CA GLU A 80 -39.56 5.44 -24.60
C GLU A 80 -40.24 4.90 -25.88
N ASP A 81 -39.56 4.03 -26.64
CA ASP A 81 -40.10 3.42 -27.86
C ASP A 81 -41.06 2.24 -27.56
N ASP A 82 -40.93 1.61 -26.38
CA ASP A 82 -41.81 0.54 -25.90
C ASP A 82 -42.95 1.09 -25.02
N SER A 83 -44.00 1.61 -25.66
CA SER A 83 -45.21 2.15 -25.02
C SER A 83 -46.09 1.10 -24.30
N SER A 84 -45.50 0.02 -23.77
CA SER A 84 -46.19 -1.05 -23.05
C SER A 84 -45.70 -1.19 -21.59
N ASN A 85 -45.98 -0.17 -20.79
CA ASN A 85 -46.21 -0.22 -19.34
C ASN A 85 -45.48 -1.31 -18.51
N SER A 86 -44.15 -1.24 -18.44
CA SER A 86 -43.41 -1.54 -17.19
C SER A 86 -42.07 -0.82 -17.24
N GLY A 87 -42.00 0.36 -16.61
CA GLY A 87 -40.77 1.14 -16.55
C GLY A 87 -39.59 0.31 -16.01
N PRO A 88 -38.34 0.63 -16.40
CA PRO A 88 -37.16 -0.10 -15.96
C PRO A 88 -37.14 -0.16 -14.42
N PRO A 89 -36.75 -1.28 -13.80
CA PRO A 89 -36.70 -1.39 -12.35
C PRO A 89 -35.82 -0.26 -11.82
N SER A 90 -36.43 0.67 -11.09
CA SER A 90 -35.72 1.77 -10.46
C SER A 90 -34.69 1.17 -9.51
N TYR A 91 -33.41 1.42 -9.77
CA TYR A 91 -32.36 1.08 -8.83
C TYR A 91 -32.70 1.79 -7.51
N PRO A 92 -32.79 1.08 -6.39
CA PRO A 92 -33.27 1.68 -5.16
C PRO A 92 -32.36 2.85 -4.78
N THR A 93 -32.96 4.02 -4.52
CA THR A 93 -32.26 5.26 -4.13
C THR A 93 -31.55 5.13 -2.78
N THR A 94 -31.82 4.06 -2.05
CA THR A 94 -31.12 3.67 -0.84
C THR A 94 -30.47 2.32 -1.06
N PRO A 95 -29.17 2.15 -0.75
CA PRO A 95 -28.55 0.84 -0.79
C PRO A 95 -29.33 -0.11 0.13
N PRO A 96 -29.45 -1.40 -0.23
CA PRO A 96 -30.07 -2.38 0.65
C PRO A 96 -29.37 -2.38 2.00
N PRO A 97 -30.10 -2.54 3.11
CA PRO A 97 -29.52 -2.56 4.44
C PRO A 97 -28.48 -3.69 4.54
N PRO A 98 -27.36 -3.48 5.27
CA PRO A 98 -26.34 -4.50 5.43
C PRO A 98 -26.98 -5.73 6.09
N GLN A 99 -26.94 -6.87 5.42
CA GLN A 99 -27.43 -8.11 5.99
C GLN A 99 -26.38 -8.69 6.95
N PRO A 100 -26.80 -9.26 8.09
CA PRO A 100 -25.88 -9.94 8.98
C PRO A 100 -25.24 -11.14 8.26
N PRO A 101 -24.03 -11.54 8.65
CA PRO A 101 -23.38 -12.72 8.11
C PRO A 101 -24.29 -13.95 8.26
N MET A 102 -24.48 -14.70 7.17
CA MET A 102 -25.39 -15.86 7.14
C MET A 102 -24.85 -17.11 7.87
N CYS A 103 -23.57 -17.10 8.25
CA CYS A 103 -22.94 -18.20 8.97
C CYS A 103 -22.19 -17.69 10.19
N SER A 104 -22.15 -18.51 11.23
CA SER A 104 -21.36 -18.27 12.43
C SER A 104 -19.89 -18.59 12.17
N LYS A 105 -19.00 -17.95 12.94
CA LYS A 105 -17.58 -18.34 12.97
C LYS A 105 -17.40 -19.84 13.26
N ARG A 106 -18.31 -20.46 14.03
CA ARG A 106 -18.26 -21.90 14.33
C ARG A 106 -18.51 -22.79 13.12
N ASP A 107 -19.19 -22.28 12.10
CA ASP A 107 -19.49 -23.02 10.87
C ASP A 107 -18.27 -23.04 9.93
N ILE A 108 -17.45 -21.99 9.99
CA ILE A 108 -16.24 -21.82 9.17
C ILE A 108 -15.01 -22.45 9.85
N TYR A 109 -14.92 -22.33 11.17
CA TYR A 109 -13.83 -22.89 11.97
C TYR A 109 -14.27 -24.18 12.67
N THR A 110 -14.46 -25.22 11.88
CA THR A 110 -14.89 -26.55 12.37
C THR A 110 -13.80 -27.23 13.21
N ASN A 111 -12.53 -26.90 12.96
CA ASN A 111 -11.39 -27.40 13.71
C ASN A 111 -10.44 -26.27 14.11
N THR A 112 -10.26 -26.05 15.41
CA THR A 112 -9.35 -25.03 15.95
C THR A 112 -7.92 -25.53 16.12
N SER A 113 -7.65 -26.83 15.92
CA SER A 113 -6.30 -27.40 16.03
C SER A 113 -5.33 -26.82 15.01
N VAL A 114 -5.84 -26.26 13.91
CA VAL A 114 -5.02 -25.56 12.90
C VAL A 114 -4.26 -24.37 13.49
N PHE A 115 -4.68 -23.86 14.64
CA PHE A 115 -4.05 -22.73 15.32
C PHE A 115 -3.18 -23.12 16.51
N GLU A 116 -3.14 -24.39 16.89
CA GLU A 116 -2.42 -24.86 18.08
C GLU A 116 -0.93 -24.49 18.03
N ALA A 117 -0.31 -24.59 16.86
CA ALA A 117 1.08 -24.19 16.66
C ALA A 117 1.32 -22.68 16.88
N ILE A 118 0.33 -21.84 16.57
CA ILE A 118 0.41 -20.38 16.76
C ILE A 118 0.20 -20.05 18.23
N ASP A 119 -0.78 -20.70 18.86
CA ASP A 119 -1.07 -20.52 20.28
C ASP A 119 0.13 -20.94 21.16
N GLU A 120 0.82 -22.03 20.83
CA GLU A 120 2.04 -22.47 21.52
C GLU A 120 3.18 -21.44 21.40
N VAL A 121 3.37 -20.82 20.22
CA VAL A 121 4.35 -19.75 20.05
C VAL A 121 4.01 -18.57 20.96
N ALA A 122 2.73 -18.15 21.00
CA ALA A 122 2.29 -17.07 21.86
C ALA A 122 2.47 -17.38 23.36
N ILE A 123 2.14 -18.60 23.79
CA ILE A 123 2.34 -19.07 25.16
C ILE A 123 3.82 -19.07 25.53
N SER A 124 4.68 -19.61 24.67
CA SER A 124 6.12 -19.64 24.90
C SER A 124 6.72 -18.23 24.99
N MET A 125 6.25 -17.30 24.15
CA MET A 125 6.66 -15.90 24.17
C MET A 125 6.20 -15.17 25.43
N ALA A 126 4.99 -15.44 25.91
CA ALA A 126 4.47 -14.89 27.16
C ALA A 126 5.28 -15.33 28.40
N GLN A 127 5.94 -16.48 28.32
CA GLN A 127 6.82 -17.00 29.38
C GLN A 127 8.28 -16.54 29.23
N SER A 128 8.65 -15.93 28.09
CA SER A 128 9.99 -15.47 27.81
C SER A 128 10.19 -13.99 28.16
N GLU A 129 11.43 -13.61 28.53
CA GLU A 129 11.77 -12.20 28.73
C GLU A 129 12.15 -11.56 27.40
N VAL A 130 11.18 -10.87 26.78
CA VAL A 130 11.41 -10.10 25.55
C VAL A 130 11.74 -8.65 25.90
N THR A 131 12.85 -8.13 25.38
CA THR A 131 13.39 -6.83 25.80
C THR A 131 12.81 -5.65 25.02
N THR A 132 12.26 -5.90 23.82
CA THR A 132 11.71 -4.84 22.97
C THR A 132 10.41 -5.25 22.30
N PHE A 133 9.51 -4.29 22.11
CA PHE A 133 8.24 -4.50 21.41
C PHE A 133 8.43 -5.02 19.98
N THR A 134 9.45 -4.52 19.27
CA THR A 134 9.70 -4.94 17.89
C THR A 134 10.16 -6.40 17.82
N GLU A 135 10.96 -6.87 18.77
CA GLU A 135 11.37 -8.27 18.89
C GLU A 135 10.17 -9.18 19.20
N LEU A 136 9.28 -8.73 20.09
CA LEU A 136 8.04 -9.44 20.41
C LEU A 136 7.17 -9.64 19.16
N ILE A 137 6.88 -8.54 18.43
CA ILE A 137 6.05 -8.62 17.23
C ILE A 137 6.68 -9.47 16.14
N ARG A 138 8.00 -9.35 15.92
CA ARG A 138 8.70 -10.19 14.95
C ARG A 138 8.57 -11.67 15.30
N SER A 139 8.82 -12.03 16.55
CA SER A 139 8.78 -13.44 16.99
C SER A 139 7.37 -14.02 16.94
N LEU A 140 6.34 -13.24 17.27
CA LEU A 140 4.94 -13.66 17.18
C LEU A 140 4.45 -13.79 15.72
N THR A 141 4.97 -12.97 14.80
CA THR A 141 4.46 -12.92 13.41
C THR A 141 5.33 -13.65 12.39
N ASP A 142 6.50 -14.16 12.77
CA ASP A 142 7.51 -14.72 11.85
C ASP A 142 6.98 -15.87 10.99
N ASN A 143 6.17 -16.75 11.59
CA ASN A 143 5.61 -17.93 10.93
C ASN A 143 4.17 -17.73 10.40
N ALA A 144 3.58 -16.55 10.58
CA ALA A 144 2.21 -16.29 10.18
C ALA A 144 2.10 -16.03 8.67
N ARG A 145 1.41 -16.93 7.96
CA ARG A 145 1.29 -16.96 6.49
C ARG A 145 0.16 -16.10 5.94
N ASN A 146 -0.86 -15.83 6.76
CA ASN A 146 -2.03 -15.06 6.37
C ASN A 146 -2.45 -14.10 7.50
N ASP A 147 -3.34 -13.16 7.18
CA ASP A 147 -3.77 -12.13 8.14
C ASP A 147 -4.61 -12.68 9.29
N ILE A 148 -5.22 -13.86 9.13
CA ILE A 148 -5.96 -14.55 10.20
C ILE A 148 -4.99 -15.06 11.27
N GLU A 149 -3.87 -15.65 10.86
CA GLU A 149 -2.82 -16.14 11.76
C GLU A 149 -2.10 -14.99 12.47
N LYS A 150 -1.97 -13.82 11.85
CA LYS A 150 -1.41 -12.62 12.50
C LYS A 150 -2.36 -11.93 13.47
N ALA A 151 -3.66 -12.02 13.19
CA ALA A 151 -4.69 -11.38 14.00
C ALA A 151 -5.04 -12.20 15.25
N ARG A 152 -4.80 -13.51 15.19
CA ARG A 152 -4.89 -14.41 16.34
C ARG A 152 -3.72 -14.19 17.28
#